data_AF-A0ABD5S4A5-F1
#
_entry.id   AF-A0ABD5S4A5-F1
#
_cell.length_a   1.000
_cell.length_b   1.000
_cell.length_c   1.000
_cell.angle_alpha   90.00
_cell.angle_beta   90.00
_cell.angle_gamma   90.00
#
_symmetry.space_group_name_H-M   'P 1'
#
loop_
_entity.id
_entity.type
_entity.pdbx_description
1 polymer ?
#
loop_
_entity_poly.entity_id
_entity_poly.type
_entity_poly.pdbx_seq_one_letter_code
_entity_poly.pdbx_strand_id
1 'polypeptide(L)' 'MESVLSEIEFLALSANRVRVLDQLAESEYSRRDLAELTGASQPTLGRILHDFEERAWVTRGPEGYAATATG' A
#
# COMPACT_ATOMS: atom_id res chain seq x y z
N MET A 1 11.56 -15.41 -10.82
CA MET A 1 10.62 -14.99 -11.89
C MET A 1 9.18 -15.22 -11.46
N GLU A 2 8.83 -16.37 -10.88
CA GLU A 2 7.50 -16.60 -10.27
C GLU A 2 7.15 -15.58 -9.18
N SER A 3 8.10 -15.14 -8.35
CA SER A 3 7.85 -14.13 -7.31
C SER A 3 7.43 -12.76 -7.88
N VAL A 4 8.14 -12.24 -8.88
CA VAL A 4 7.84 -10.94 -9.49
C VAL A 4 6.48 -10.95 -10.20
N LEU A 5 6.14 -12.04 -10.88
CA LEU A 5 4.82 -12.14 -11.52
C LEU A 5 3.70 -12.19 -10.47
N SER A 6 3.92 -12.85 -9.34
CA SER A 6 2.94 -12.89 -8.24
C SER A 6 2.72 -11.52 -7.59
N GLU A 7 3.74 -10.67 -7.53
CA GLU A 7 3.65 -9.28 -7.06
C GLU A 7 2.83 -8.41 -8.02
N ILE A 8 3.08 -8.53 -9.33
CA ILE A 8 2.31 -7.82 -10.35
C ILE A 8 0.85 -8.28 -10.34
N GLU A 9 0.60 -9.59 -10.26
CA GLU A 9 -0.76 -10.14 -10.16
C GLU A 9 -1.48 -9.63 -8.91
N PHE A 10 -0.80 -9.63 -7.76
CA PHE A 10 -1.32 -9.09 -6.51
C PHE A 10 -1.78 -7.63 -6.67
N LEU A 11 -0.98 -6.77 -7.30
CA LEU A 11 -1.36 -5.39 -7.59
C LEU A 11 -2.52 -5.31 -8.60
N ALA A 12 -2.45 -6.07 -9.70
CA ALA A 12 -3.42 -6.03 -10.79
C ALA A 12 -4.85 -6.43 -10.36
N LEU A 13 -4.99 -7.28 -9.33
CA LEU A 13 -6.28 -7.73 -8.82
C LEU A 13 -7.05 -6.68 -8.01
N SER A 14 -6.47 -5.49 -7.73
CA SER A 14 -7.17 -4.44 -6.98
C SER A 14 -6.65 -3.03 -7.29
N ALA A 15 -7.50 -2.19 -7.86
CA ALA A 15 -7.19 -0.77 -8.08
C ALA A 15 -6.84 -0.02 -6.79
N ASN A 16 -7.39 -0.43 -5.64
CA ASN A 16 -7.06 0.20 -4.36
C ASN A 16 -5.62 -0.11 -3.93
N ARG A 17 -5.05 -1.27 -4.29
CA ARG A 17 -3.64 -1.58 -3.96
C ARG A 17 -2.71 -0.62 -4.69
N VAL A 18 -2.87 -0.51 -6.01
CA VAL A 18 -2.06 0.40 -6.83
C VAL A 18 -2.18 1.84 -6.33
N ARG A 19 -3.41 2.35 -6.13
CA ARG A 19 -3.61 3.71 -5.63
C ARG A 19 -2.98 3.96 -4.28
N VAL A 20 -3.07 3.02 -3.33
CA VAL A 20 -2.43 3.18 -2.01
C VAL A 20 -0.91 3.22 -2.16
N LEU A 21 -0.32 2.32 -2.96
CA LEU A 21 1.12 2.27 -3.15
C LEU A 21 1.63 3.55 -3.84
N ASP A 22 0.93 4.04 -4.87
CA ASP A 22 1.25 5.29 -5.56
C ASP A 22 1.27 6.48 -4.58
N GLN A 23 0.27 6.61 -3.70
CA GLN A 23 0.26 7.69 -2.70
C GLN A 23 1.44 7.56 -1.72
N LEU A 24 1.74 6.34 -1.27
CA LEU A 24 2.81 6.08 -0.31
C LEU A 24 4.22 6.22 -0.90
N ALA A 25 4.35 6.13 -2.22
CA ALA A 25 5.58 6.44 -2.94
C ALA A 25 5.87 7.94 -3.01
N GLU A 26 4.83 8.78 -2.93
CA GLU A 26 4.97 10.25 -2.96
C GLU A 26 5.24 10.85 -1.58
N SER A 27 4.57 10.35 -0.53
CA SER A 27 4.69 10.89 0.83
C SER A 27 4.23 9.88 1.89
N GLU A 28 4.57 10.16 3.15
CA GLU A 28 4.01 9.47 4.29
C GLU A 28 2.55 9.87 4.52
N TYR A 29 1.67 8.88 4.75
CA TYR A 29 0.24 9.09 5.01
C TYR A 29 -0.29 8.16 6.10
N SER A 30 -1.19 8.67 6.94
CA SER A 30 -1.91 7.84 7.88
C SER A 30 -2.99 7.01 7.16
N ARG A 31 -3.51 5.97 7.84
CA ARG A 31 -4.63 5.17 7.30
C ARG A 31 -5.92 6.00 7.14
N ARG A 32 -6.05 7.13 7.85
CA ARG A 32 -7.19 8.03 7.65
C ARG A 32 -7.02 8.81 6.35
N ASP A 33 -5.85 9.39 6.13
CA ASP A 33 -5.56 10.18 4.93
C ASP A 33 -5.72 9.32 3.67
N LEU A 34 -5.22 8.09 3.70
CA LEU A 34 -5.40 7.14 2.59
C LEU A 34 -6.88 6.83 2.30
N ALA A 35 -7.76 6.83 3.30
CA ALA A 35 -9.20 6.65 3.07
C ALA A 35 -9.82 7.85 2.35
N GLU A 36 -9.38 9.06 2.71
CA GLU A 36 -9.82 10.30 2.07
C GLU A 36 -9.31 10.39 0.63
N LEU A 37 -8.05 10.03 0.39
CA LEU A 37 -7.41 10.08 -0.93
C LEU A 37 -7.93 8.99 -1.88
N THR A 38 -8.17 7.78 -1.38
CA THR A 38 -8.51 6.62 -2.24
C THR A 38 -9.99 6.27 -2.26
N GLY A 39 -10.77 6.76 -1.28
CA GLY A 39 -12.16 6.37 -1.06
C GLY A 39 -12.32 4.94 -0.50
N ALA A 40 -11.23 4.24 -0.18
CA ALA A 40 -11.29 2.89 0.37
C ALA A 40 -11.75 2.89 1.84
N SER A 41 -12.48 1.85 2.23
CA SER A 41 -12.89 1.67 3.62
C SER A 41 -11.70 1.33 4.52
N GLN A 42 -11.79 1.68 5.81
CA GLN A 42 -10.76 1.38 6.81
C GLN A 42 -10.37 -0.12 6.88
N PRO A 43 -11.32 -1.09 6.82
CA PRO A 43 -10.95 -2.52 6.76
C PRO A 43 -10.19 -2.90 5.48
N THR A 44 -10.53 -2.31 4.34
CA THR A 44 -9.81 -2.54 3.08
C THR A 44 -8.39 -2.01 3.16
N LEU A 45 -8.20 -0.80 3.67
CA LEU A 45 -6.86 -0.23 3.88
C LEU A 45 -6.04 -1.02 4.88
N GLY A 46 -6.65 -1.50 5.97
CA GLY A 46 -5.97 -2.34 6.95
C GLY A 46 -5.37 -3.61 6.33
N ARG A 47 -6.13 -4.28 5.44
CA ARG A 47 -5.63 -5.45 4.70
C ARG A 47 -4.52 -5.09 3.71
N ILE A 48 -4.71 -4.02 2.92
CA ILE A 48 -3.71 -3.60 1.94
C ILE A 48 -2.39 -3.24 2.61
N LEU A 49 -2.42 -2.43 3.67
CA LEU A 49 -1.22 -2.02 4.40
C LEU A 49 -0.52 -3.22 5.03
N HIS A 50 -1.26 -4.15 5.62
CA HIS A 50 -0.70 -5.38 6.16
C HIS A 50 -0.02 -6.22 5.06
N ASP A 51 -0.71 -6.45 3.93
CA ASP A 51 -0.15 -7.20 2.81
C ASP A 51 1.13 -6.54 2.26
N PHE A 52 1.20 -5.20 2.25
CA PHE A 52 2.37 -4.44 1.83
C PHE A 52 3.52 -4.50 2.85
N GLU A 53 3.22 -4.46 4.15
CA GLU A 53 4.22 -4.66 5.22
C GLU A 53 4.82 -6.07 5.15
N GLU A 54 4.00 -7.11 4.93
CA GLU A 54 4.48 -8.49 4.74
C GLU A 54 5.41 -8.63 3.52
N ARG A 55 5.25 -7.78 2.52
CA ARG A 55 6.11 -7.68 1.33
C ARG A 55 7.28 -6.73 1.49
N ALA A 56 7.42 -6.09 2.66
CA ALA A 56 8.38 -5.02 2.92
C ALA A 56 8.30 -3.82 1.96
N TRP A 57 7.16 -3.61 1.30
CA TRP A 57 6.93 -2.50 0.36
C TRP A 57 6.60 -1.20 1.07
N VAL A 58 6.06 -1.28 2.28
CA VAL A 58 5.79 -0.12 3.12
C VAL A 58 6.33 -0.35 4.51
N THR A 59 6.58 0.74 5.23
CA THR A 59 6.92 0.72 6.64
C THR A 59 6.10 1.77 7.38
N ARG A 60 5.97 1.58 8.69
CA ARG A 60 5.29 2.54 9.57
C ARG A 60 6.30 3.57 10.07
N GLY A 61 6.06 4.83 9.72
CA GLY A 61 6.84 5.98 10.17
C GLY A 61 6.14 6.78 11.29
N PRO A 62 6.66 7.97 11.62
CA PRO A 62 6.12 8.83 12.68
C PRO A 62 4.72 9.37 12.38
N GLU A 63 4.39 9.66 11.12
CA GLU A 63 3.13 10.28 10.69
C GLU A 63 2.15 9.27 10.07
N GLY A 64 2.61 8.07 9.74
CA GLY A 64 1.78 7.05 9.10
C GLY A 64 2.58 5.93 8.48
N TYR A 65 2.32 5.66 7.20
CA TYR A 65 2.99 4.67 6.39
C TYR A 65 3.72 5.38 5.26
N ALA A 66 4.85 4.83 4.82
CA ALA A 66 5.58 5.30 3.65
C ALA A 66 6.10 4.09 2.87
N ALA A 67 6.25 4.24 1.55
CA ALA A 67 6.90 3.22 0.73
C ALA A 67 8.38 3.06 1.11
N THR A 68 8.89 1.84 0.99
CA THR A 68 10.31 1.54 1.08
C THR A 68 10.96 1.62 -0.31
N ALA A 69 12.24 1.29 -0.44
CA ALA A 69 12.90 1.24 -1.74
C ALA A 69 12.36 0.12 -2.67
N THR A 70 11.58 -0.83 -2.14
CA THR A 70 11.03 -1.97 -2.90
C THR A 70 9.55 -1.85 -3.22
N GLY A 71 8.86 -0.85 -2.66
CA GLY A 71 7.46 -0.51 -2.96
C GLY A 71 7.39 0.68 -3.89
#